data_AF-A0A0M4CTV2-F1
#
_entry.id   AF-A0A0M4CTV2-F1
#
_cell.length_a   1.000
_cell.length_b   1.000
_cell.length_c   1.000
_cell.angle_alpha   90.00
_cell.angle_beta   90.00
_cell.angle_gamma   90.00
#
_symmetry.space_group_name_H-M   'P 1'
#
loop_
_entity.id
_entity.type
_entity.pdbx_description
1 polymer ?
#
loop_
_entity_poly.entity_id
_entity_poly.type
_entity_poly.pdbx_seq_one_letter_code
_entity_poly.pdbx_strand_id
1 'polypeptide(L)'
;MSAQHTPGPWKAVTDPFHFNTLSTVVGGGHAEKGLQRAMIVEVGGYAGWQEQEANARLISTSPDLLAAVFQYRDDLIHPLSEDSRERRLAMVNELIAKATGGQQ
;
A
#
# COMPACT_ATOMS: atom_id res chain seq x y z
N MET A 1 -7.73 4.77 22.22
CA MET A 1 -8.58 4.87 21.02
C MET A 1 -8.08 3.81 20.04
N SER A 2 -8.91 2.85 19.62
CA SER A 2 -8.52 1.99 18.50
C SER A 2 -8.84 2.75 17.21
N ALA A 3 -7.81 3.25 16.52
CA ALA A 3 -8.01 3.71 15.15
C ALA A 3 -8.44 2.48 14.31
N GLN A 4 -9.69 2.47 13.83
CA GLN A 4 -10.13 1.46 12.86
C GLN A 4 -9.72 1.95 11.48
N HIS A 5 -8.62 1.39 10.97
CA HIS A 5 -8.20 1.60 9.58
C HIS A 5 -8.99 0.67 8.66
N THR A 6 -9.33 1.12 7.46
CA THR A 6 -9.92 0.23 6.44
C THR A 6 -8.96 -0.94 6.19
N PRO A 7 -9.40 -2.19 6.36
CA PRO A 7 -8.54 -3.35 6.15
C PRO A 7 -7.96 -3.37 4.73
N GLY A 8 -6.71 -3.82 4.62
CA GLY A 8 -6.09 -4.13 3.33
C GLY A 8 -6.66 -5.43 2.73
N PRO A 9 -6.18 -5.83 1.53
CA PRO A 9 -5.18 -5.14 0.74
C PRO A 9 -5.75 -3.92 0.01
N TRP A 10 -4.97 -2.85 -0.06
CA TRP A 10 -5.26 -1.72 -0.93
C TRP A 10 -4.48 -1.87 -2.23
N LYS A 11 -5.05 -1.39 -3.33
CA LYS A 11 -4.45 -1.45 -4.66
C LYS A 11 -4.47 -0.07 -5.28
N ALA A 12 -3.33 0.38 -5.78
CA ALA A 12 -3.26 1.48 -6.72
C ALA A 12 -3.81 1.01 -8.07
N VAL A 13 -4.74 1.78 -8.64
CA VAL A 13 -5.36 1.50 -9.93
C VAL A 13 -5.35 2.77 -10.76
N THR A 14 -4.87 2.65 -11.99
CA THR A 14 -4.96 3.70 -13.00
C THR A 14 -6.33 3.65 -13.65
N ASP A 15 -7.10 4.74 -13.57
CA ASP A 15 -8.43 4.81 -14.18
C ASP A 15 -8.67 6.20 -14.78
N PRO A 16 -8.19 6.46 -16.01
CA PRO A 16 -8.21 7.79 -16.61
C PRO A 16 -9.61 8.32 -16.93
N PHE A 17 -10.65 7.49 -16.78
CA PHE A 17 -12.04 7.85 -17.09
C PHE A 17 -12.89 8.03 -15.83
N HIS A 18 -12.35 7.76 -14.64
CA HIS A 18 -13.08 7.85 -13.38
C HIS A 18 -12.86 9.19 -12.69
N PHE A 19 -13.96 9.95 -12.52
CA PHE A 19 -13.99 11.23 -11.80
C PHE A 19 -12.95 12.28 -12.23
N ASN A 20 -12.50 12.24 -13.50
CA ASN A 20 -11.40 13.09 -14.02
C ASN A 20 -10.05 12.88 -13.32
N THR A 21 -9.81 11.68 -12.79
CA THR A 21 -8.56 11.35 -12.09
C THR A 21 -7.80 10.27 -12.81
N LEU A 22 -6.51 10.20 -12.49
CA LEU A 22 -5.58 9.35 -13.22
C LEU A 22 -5.21 8.12 -12.38
N SER A 23 -5.08 8.27 -11.05
CA SER A 23 -4.83 7.18 -10.12
C SER A 23 -5.81 7.17 -8.94
N THR A 24 -6.24 5.99 -8.52
CA THR A 24 -7.08 5.78 -7.35
C THR A 24 -6.51 4.67 -6.48
N VAL A 25 -6.73 4.73 -5.17
CA VAL A 25 -6.46 3.62 -4.26
C VAL A 25 -7.79 3.02 -3.84
N VAL A 26 -7.91 1.72 -4.01
CA VAL A 26 -9.15 0.98 -3.73
C VAL A 26 -8.88 -0.15 -2.76
N GLY A 27 -9.88 -0.48 -1.93
CA GLY A 27 -9.88 -1.62 -1.03
C GLY A 27 -11.12 -2.49 -1.25
N GLY A 28 -11.08 -3.74 -0.79
CA GLY A 28 -12.17 -4.70 -0.93
C GLY A 28 -11.91 -5.83 -1.94
N GLY A 29 -12.91 -6.71 -2.09
CA GLY A 29 -12.86 -7.92 -2.93
C GLY A 29 -12.85 -7.64 -4.44
N HIS A 30 -12.75 -8.71 -5.25
CA HIS A 30 -12.70 -8.59 -6.71
C HIS A 30 -13.87 -7.78 -7.29
N ALA A 31 -13.58 -7.01 -8.34
CA ALA A 31 -14.54 -6.19 -9.08
C ALA A 31 -15.48 -7.07 -9.93
N GLU A 32 -16.29 -7.91 -9.30
CA GLU A 32 -17.49 -8.44 -9.93
C GLU A 32 -18.64 -7.45 -9.68
N LYS A 33 -19.50 -7.25 -10.68
CA LYS A 33 -20.57 -6.23 -10.69
C LYS A 33 -21.31 -6.16 -9.35
N GLY A 34 -21.00 -5.12 -8.55
CA GLY A 34 -21.56 -4.93 -7.21
C GLY A 34 -20.63 -4.08 -6.34
N LEU A 35 -21.17 -3.50 -5.27
CA LEU A 35 -20.54 -2.59 -4.30
C LEU A 35 -19.37 -3.18 -3.47
N GLN A 36 -18.60 -4.13 -4.02
CA GLN A 36 -17.51 -4.80 -3.31
C GLN A 36 -16.16 -4.06 -3.37
N ARG A 37 -16.08 -2.98 -4.17
CA ARG A 37 -14.91 -2.13 -4.30
C ARG A 37 -15.18 -0.79 -3.63
N ALA A 38 -14.43 -0.47 -2.58
CA ALA A 38 -14.48 0.83 -1.93
C ALA A 38 -13.30 1.69 -2.42
N MET A 39 -13.59 2.92 -2.85
CA MET A 39 -12.55 3.92 -3.06
C MET A 39 -12.02 4.37 -1.70
N ILE A 40 -10.72 4.22 -1.48
CA ILE A 40 -10.03 4.65 -0.25
C ILE A 40 -9.58 6.09 -0.39
N VAL A 41 -8.95 6.41 -1.52
CA VAL A 41 -8.51 7.77 -1.85
C VAL A 41 -8.38 7.94 -3.35
N GLU A 42 -8.62 9.16 -3.81
CA GLU A 42 -8.37 9.63 -5.16
C GLU A 42 -7.02 10.35 -5.19
N VAL A 43 -6.15 9.98 -6.13
CA VAL A 43 -4.80 10.54 -6.27
C VAL A 43 -4.67 11.12 -7.68
N GLY A 44 -5.00 12.40 -7.85
CA GLY A 44 -5.14 12.97 -9.19
C GLY A 44 -5.15 14.50 -9.28
N GLY A 45 -5.09 14.97 -10.53
CA GLY A 45 -5.07 16.37 -10.94
C GLY A 45 -4.51 16.51 -12.36
N TYR A 46 -4.72 17.65 -13.02
CA TYR A 46 -4.36 17.85 -14.45
C TYR A 46 -2.85 17.88 -14.78
N ALA A 47 -1.96 17.80 -13.78
CA ALA A 47 -0.51 17.81 -13.98
C ALA A 47 0.22 16.89 -12.98
N GLY A 48 1.38 16.35 -13.35
CA GLY A 48 2.26 15.60 -12.44
C GLY A 48 1.99 14.09 -12.32
N TRP A 49 1.64 13.43 -13.43
CA TRP A 49 1.28 11.99 -13.46
C TRP A 49 2.26 11.07 -12.71
N GLN A 50 3.57 11.23 -12.93
CA GLN A 50 4.58 10.34 -12.35
C GLN A 50 4.61 10.41 -10.82
N GLU A 51 4.45 11.61 -10.27
CA GLU A 51 4.36 11.84 -8.82
C GLU A 51 3.05 11.29 -8.26
N GLN A 52 1.93 11.49 -8.96
CA GLN A 52 0.63 10.97 -8.54
C GLN A 52 0.63 9.44 -8.49
N GLU A 53 1.21 8.78 -9.49
CA GLU A 53 1.35 7.32 -9.49
C GLU A 53 2.26 6.83 -8.36
N ALA A 54 3.37 7.54 -8.08
CA ALA A 54 4.26 7.22 -6.97
C ALA A 54 3.53 7.35 -5.63
N ASN A 55 2.76 8.42 -5.45
CA ASN A 55 1.93 8.65 -4.26
C ASN A 55 0.87 7.55 -4.11
N ALA A 56 0.20 7.15 -5.20
CA ALA A 56 -0.79 6.08 -5.17
C ALA A 56 -0.18 4.74 -4.75
N ARG A 57 1.01 4.40 -5.26
CA ARG A 57 1.76 3.19 -4.85
C ARG A 57 2.11 3.23 -3.36
N LEU A 58 2.68 4.34 -2.89
CA LEU A 58 3.02 4.53 -1.48
C LEU A 58 1.78 4.38 -0.58
N ILE A 59 0.68 5.09 -0.89
CA ILE A 59 -0.55 5.04 -0.11
C ILE A 59 -1.12 3.62 -0.08
N SER A 60 -1.17 2.93 -1.22
CA SER A 60 -1.69 1.56 -1.30
C SER A 60 -0.89 0.54 -0.48
N THR A 61 0.36 0.86 -0.16
CA THR A 61 1.25 0.02 0.65
C THR A 61 1.16 0.36 2.14
N SER A 62 0.48 1.44 2.53
CA SER A 62 0.35 1.90 3.92
C SER A 62 -0.06 0.81 4.93
N PRO A 63 -1.06 -0.05 4.65
CA PRO A 63 -1.41 -1.12 5.59
C PRO A 63 -0.26 -2.09 5.85
N ASP A 64 0.47 -2.45 4.79
CA ASP A 64 1.59 -3.39 4.87
C ASP A 64 2.81 -2.74 5.54
N LEU A 65 3.08 -1.45 5.27
CA LEU A 65 4.12 -0.67 5.94
C LEU A 65 3.85 -0.56 7.45
N LEU A 66 2.60 -0.29 7.84
CA LEU A 66 2.22 -0.24 9.25
C LEU A 66 2.42 -1.60 9.94
N ALA A 67 2.05 -2.70 9.27
CA ALA A 67 2.29 -4.05 9.76
C ALA A 67 3.79 -4.34 9.93
N ALA A 68 4.62 -3.93 8.98
CA ALA A 68 6.08 -4.07 9.06
C ALA A 68 6.68 -3.25 10.22
N VAL A 69 6.16 -2.05 10.50
CA VAL A 69 6.60 -1.23 11.65
C VAL A 69 6.23 -1.89 12.98
N PHE A 70 5.02 -2.45 13.11
CA PHE A 70 4.65 -3.21 14.32
C PHE A 70 5.56 -4.40 14.53
N GLN A 71 5.84 -5.13 13.45
CA GLN A 71 6.73 -6.27 13.50
C GLN A 71 8.16 -5.89 13.89
N TYR A 72 8.70 -4.80 13.32
CA TYR A 72 10.02 -4.28 13.70
C TYR A 72 10.07 -3.89 15.18
N ARG A 73 9.03 -3.24 15.71
CA ARG A 73 8.93 -2.92 17.14
C ARG A 73 8.97 -4.19 17.99
N ASP A 74 8.21 -5.22 17.62
CA ASP A 74 8.15 -6.47 18.38
C ASP A 74 9.49 -7.22 18.32
N ASP A 75 10.18 -7.18 17.18
CA ASP A 75 11.51 -7.75 16.98
C ASP A 75 12.61 -7.03 17.80
N LEU A 76 12.44 -5.73 18.12
CA LEU A 76 13.32 -5.00 19.05
C LEU A 76 13.17 -5.47 20.50
N ILE A 77 11.98 -5.95 20.87
CA ILE A 77 11.69 -6.47 22.22
C ILE A 77 12.15 -7.93 22.33
N HIS A 78 12.03 -8.69 21.24
CA HIS A 78 12.35 -10.12 21.18
C HIS A 78 13.35 -10.40 20.04
N PRO A 79 14.65 -10.53 20.36
CA PRO A 79 15.68 -10.69 19.34
C PRO A 79 15.44 -11.88 18.41
N LEU A 80 15.58 -11.63 17.11
CA LEU A 80 15.37 -12.61 16.04
C LEU A 80 16.50 -13.64 15.94
N SER A 81 16.16 -14.85 15.49
CA SER A 81 17.13 -15.79 14.89
C SER A 81 17.61 -15.30 13.52
N GLU A 82 18.74 -15.82 13.02
CA GLU A 82 19.28 -15.46 11.70
C GLU A 82 18.29 -15.75 10.56
N ASP A 83 17.69 -16.95 10.51
CA ASP A 83 16.64 -17.32 9.53
C ASP A 83 15.43 -16.37 9.55
N SER A 84 15.14 -15.78 10.71
CA SER A 84 14.02 -14.84 10.85
C SER A 84 14.43 -13.46 10.35
N ARG A 85 15.69 -13.06 10.52
CA ARG A 85 16.23 -11.80 9.99
C ARG A 85 16.21 -11.78 8.45
N GLU A 86 16.65 -12.85 7.81
CA GLU A 86 16.66 -12.92 6.33
C GLU A 86 15.25 -12.81 5.73
N ARG A 87 14.30 -13.57 6.29
CA ARG A 87 12.88 -13.49 5.86
C ARG A 87 12.28 -12.11 6.07
N ARG A 88 12.63 -11.42 7.16
CA ARG A 88 12.19 -10.05 7.43
C ARG A 88 12.77 -9.06 6.42
N LEU A 89 14.06 -9.17 6.11
CA LEU A 89 14.70 -8.32 5.10
C LEU A 89 14.07 -8.52 3.72
N ALA A 90 13.80 -9.77 3.32
CA ALA A 90 13.11 -10.06 2.06
C ALA A 90 11.72 -9.38 2.02
N MET A 91 10.93 -9.54 3.08
CA MET A 91 9.61 -8.89 3.20
C MET A 91 9.71 -7.36 3.11
N VAL A 92 10.65 -6.73 3.83
CA VAL A 92 10.83 -5.27 3.79
C VAL A 92 11.24 -4.80 2.40
N ASN A 93 12.13 -5.52 1.72
CA ASN A 93 12.55 -5.20 0.35
C ASN A 93 11.40 -5.27 -0.64
N GLU A 94 10.52 -6.27 -0.53
CA GLU A 94 9.31 -6.37 -1.35
C GLU A 94 8.37 -5.19 -1.12
N LEU A 95 8.18 -4.76 0.14
CA LEU A 95 7.36 -3.61 0.47
C LEU A 95 7.93 -2.30 -0.06
N ILE A 96 9.26 -2.12 0.02
CA ILE A 96 9.95 -0.97 -0.56
C ILE A 96 9.73 -0.97 -2.08
N ALA A 97 9.98 -2.10 -2.75
CA ALA A 97 9.79 -2.22 -4.19
C ALA A 97 8.34 -1.90 -4.60
N LYS A 98 7.35 -2.39 -3.85
CA LYS A 98 5.93 -2.09 -4.08
C LYS A 98 5.63 -0.60 -3.91
N ALA A 99 6.16 0.03 -2.86
CA ALA A 99 5.94 1.45 -2.55
C ALA A 99 6.61 2.38 -3.56
N THR A 100 7.82 2.05 -4.05
CA THR A 100 8.56 2.89 -5.00
C THR A 100 8.26 2.55 -6.46
N GLY A 101 7.62 1.41 -6.75
CA GLY A 101 7.48 0.89 -8.11
C GLY A 101 8.78 0.25 -8.64
N GLY A 102 9.65 -0.24 -7.76
CA GLY A 102 10.90 -0.90 -8.12
C GLY A 102 12.06 0.05 -8.44
N GLN A 103 11.89 1.35 -8.20
CA GLN A 103 12.96 2.34 -8.31
C GLN A 103 13.68 2.46 -6.96
N GLN A 104 15.00 2.25 -6.95
CA GLN A 104 15.90 2.47 -5.80
C GLN A 104 17.05 3.38 -6.23
#